data_AF-D3DIH0-F1
#
_entry.id   AF-D3DIH0-F1
#
_cell.length_a   1.000
_cell.length_b   1.000
_cell.length_c   1.000
_cell.angle_alpha   90.00
_cell.angle_beta   90.00
_cell.angle_gamma   90.00
#
_symmetry.space_group_name_H-M   'P 1'
#
loop_
_entity.id
_entity.type
_entity.pdbx_description
1 polymer ?
#
loop_
_entity_poly.entity_id
_entity_poly.type
_entity_poly.pdbx_seq_one_letter_code
_entity_poly.pdbx_strand_id
1 'polypeptide(L)'
;MRTVDVSSKPLTLRTARAYGRIRLKPQTLKAILEGKVPKGDVLQASRLAGIMGAKNTSQLLPFCHPLGFQHVEVDLQVREDGIEAFSFVKGIERTGYEMEALTAVSVALLTIYDMCKGLDDGMTIEEIKLLEKSGGKSQWGKTLKGKRVLVQAEGEVLELITKHLQKLQPDQILTQKSQNYQLLISTEELKLKEEFYALGTVINQTLFSLFPSSVRKGVIIGKDQDGKTCVYIEPSKEVVLAFFENFGHLLGTWVDE
;
A
#
# COMPACT_ATOMS: atom_id res chain seq x y z
N MET A 1 -16.90 9.78 13.72
CA MET A 1 -15.54 9.59 13.14
C MET A 1 -15.22 8.11 13.19
N ARG A 2 -14.51 7.53 12.23
CA ARG A 2 -14.20 6.08 12.22
C ARG A 2 -12.90 5.77 11.51
N THR A 3 -12.20 4.75 11.98
CA THR A 3 -11.10 4.10 11.25
C THR A 3 -11.67 3.35 10.05
N VAL A 4 -10.96 3.37 8.92
CA VAL A 4 -11.35 2.63 7.71
C VAL A 4 -11.07 1.15 7.90
N ASP A 5 -12.05 0.28 7.64
CA ASP A 5 -11.79 -1.16 7.61
C ASP A 5 -10.92 -1.51 6.39
N VAL A 6 -9.78 -2.14 6.66
CA VAL A 6 -8.81 -2.57 5.64
C VAL A 6 -8.66 -4.09 5.60
N SER A 7 -9.45 -4.85 6.35
CA SER A 7 -9.29 -6.30 6.55
C SER A 7 -9.31 -7.08 5.24
N SER A 8 -10.13 -6.65 4.28
CA SER A 8 -10.20 -7.28 2.96
C SER A 8 -8.95 -7.05 2.12
N LYS A 9 -8.30 -5.88 2.25
CA LYS A 9 -7.19 -5.48 1.38
C LYS A 9 -6.01 -6.46 1.53
N PRO A 10 -5.35 -6.83 0.42
CA PRO A 10 -4.18 -7.71 0.49
C PRO A 10 -3.00 -7.02 1.16
N LEU A 11 -2.15 -7.83 1.79
CA LEU A 11 -0.83 -7.42 2.25
C LEU A 11 0.07 -7.16 1.04
N THR A 12 0.68 -5.99 0.97
CA THR A 12 1.59 -5.62 -0.12
C THR A 12 2.82 -4.90 0.44
N LEU A 13 3.95 -4.97 -0.27
CA LEU A 13 5.08 -4.09 0.04
C LEU A 13 4.66 -2.63 -0.15
N ARG A 14 4.95 -1.80 0.84
CA ARG A 14 4.64 -0.38 0.88
C ARG A 14 5.83 0.41 1.39
N THR A 15 6.00 1.59 0.82
CA THR A 15 7.03 2.54 1.26
C THR A 15 6.47 3.95 1.33
N ALA A 16 7.08 4.78 2.17
CA ALA A 16 6.84 6.22 2.22
C ALA A 16 8.16 6.94 2.54
N ARG A 17 8.41 8.07 1.87
CA ARG A 17 9.45 9.03 2.23
C ARG A 17 8.84 10.37 2.57
N ALA A 18 9.30 10.98 3.66
CA ALA A 18 8.91 12.34 4.02
C ALA A 18 10.15 13.21 4.24
N TYR A 19 9.90 14.51 4.19
CA TYR A 19 10.88 15.56 4.41
C TYR A 19 10.30 16.65 5.29
N GLY A 20 11.16 17.34 6.03
CA GLY A 20 10.90 18.63 6.66
C GLY A 20 12.22 19.26 7.07
N ARG A 21 12.19 20.50 7.56
CA ARG A 21 13.40 21.19 8.01
C ARG A 21 13.12 22.06 9.23
N ILE A 22 14.19 22.39 9.96
CA ILE A 22 14.15 23.38 11.03
C ILE A 22 15.23 24.44 10.79
N ARG A 23 14.84 25.72 10.79
CA ARG A 23 15.79 26.85 10.74
C ARG A 23 16.36 27.13 12.11
N LEU A 24 17.67 27.43 12.12
CA LEU A 24 18.46 27.65 13.33
C LEU A 24 19.32 28.90 13.15
N LYS A 25 19.63 29.63 14.22
CA LYS A 25 20.69 30.63 14.20
C LYS A 25 22.05 29.94 13.96
N PRO A 26 23.00 30.60 13.27
CA PRO A 26 24.34 30.04 13.03
C PRO A 26 25.08 29.62 14.32
N GLN A 27 24.88 30.36 15.42
CA GLN A 27 25.49 30.05 16.71
C GLN A 27 24.94 28.75 17.32
N THR A 28 23.63 28.51 17.17
CA THR A 28 22.96 27.28 17.60
C THR A 28 23.49 26.09 16.81
N LEU A 29 23.57 26.23 15.49
CA LEU A 29 24.09 25.18 14.62
C LEU A 29 25.54 24.84 14.95
N LYS A 30 26.38 25.86 15.20
CA LYS A 30 27.75 25.66 15.67
C LYS A 30 27.81 24.89 16.99
N ALA A 31 26.95 25.23 17.96
CA ALA A 31 26.90 24.51 19.23
C ALA A 31 26.48 23.05 19.05
N ILE A 32 25.57 22.74 18.12
CA ILE A 32 25.19 21.37 17.76
C ILE A 32 26.40 20.61 17.21
N LEU A 33 27.09 21.17 16.20
CA LEU A 33 28.23 20.54 15.54
C LEU A 33 29.43 20.33 16.47
N GLU A 34 29.64 21.22 17.41
CA GLU A 34 30.70 21.13 18.41
C GLU A 34 30.33 20.27 19.64
N GLY A 35 29.11 19.72 19.70
CA GLY A 35 28.63 18.93 20.83
C GLY A 35 28.49 19.73 22.13
N LYS A 36 28.27 21.04 22.04
CA LYS A 36 28.20 21.97 23.18
C LYS A 36 26.78 22.26 23.67
N VAL A 37 25.78 21.56 23.13
CA VAL A 37 24.40 21.66 23.61
C VAL A 37 24.31 20.97 24.97
N PRO A 38 23.85 21.65 26.05
CA PRO A 38 23.87 21.08 27.41
C PRO A 38 23.09 19.77 27.58
N LYS A 39 22.09 19.54 26.73
CA LYS A 39 21.24 18.34 26.74
C LYS A 39 21.88 17.11 26.06
N GLY A 40 23.06 17.26 25.43
CA GLY A 40 23.78 16.17 24.76
C GLY A 40 23.71 16.22 23.23
N ASP A 41 23.94 15.08 22.59
CA ASP A 41 24.01 14.96 21.12
C ASP A 41 22.61 15.12 20.49
N VAL A 42 22.40 16.28 19.88
CA VAL A 42 21.13 16.66 19.25
C VAL A 42 20.78 15.79 18.05
N LEU A 43 21.77 15.46 17.21
CA LEU A 43 21.53 14.72 15.98
C LEU A 43 21.18 13.27 16.27
N GLN A 44 21.90 12.62 17.19
CA GLN A 44 21.63 11.25 17.59
C GLN A 44 20.27 11.12 18.29
N ALA A 45 19.99 12.01 19.25
CA ALA A 45 18.70 12.02 19.95
C ALA A 45 17.53 12.24 18.98
N SER A 46 17.69 13.16 18.02
CA SER A 46 16.65 13.47 17.03
C SER A 46 16.41 12.34 16.03
N ARG A 47 17.47 11.63 15.59
CA ARG A 47 17.31 10.41 14.77
C ARG A 47 16.54 9.33 15.52
N LEU A 48 16.91 9.06 16.78
CA LEU A 48 16.23 8.06 17.60
C LEU A 48 14.76 8.44 17.85
N ALA A 49 14.52 9.70 18.22
CA ALA A 49 13.18 10.22 18.44
C ALA A 49 12.32 10.13 17.18
N GLY A 50 12.86 10.43 16.00
CA GLY A 50 12.13 10.23 14.74
C GLY A 50 11.75 8.76 14.49
N ILE A 51 12.67 7.81 14.74
CA ILE A 51 12.37 6.37 14.63
C ILE A 51 11.26 5.97 15.61
N MET A 52 11.33 6.47 16.86
CA MET A 52 10.28 6.22 17.85
C MET A 52 8.95 6.87 17.45
N GLY A 53 8.99 8.07 16.86
CA GLY A 53 7.81 8.77 16.34
C GLY A 53 7.08 7.93 15.30
N ALA A 54 7.80 7.42 14.30
CA ALA A 54 7.23 6.49 13.32
C ALA A 54 6.53 5.29 13.98
N LYS A 55 7.22 4.60 14.91
CA LYS A 55 6.68 3.40 15.57
C LYS A 55 5.48 3.65 16.48
N ASN A 56 5.29 4.89 16.95
CA ASN A 56 4.19 5.26 17.84
C ASN A 56 3.09 6.10 17.13
N THR A 57 3.12 6.21 15.80
CA THR A 57 2.18 7.02 15.02
C THR A 57 0.72 6.74 15.34
N SER A 58 0.32 5.47 15.45
CA SER A 58 -1.06 5.07 15.74
C SER A 58 -1.52 5.40 17.17
N GLN A 59 -0.60 5.65 18.10
CA GLN A 59 -0.92 6.14 19.44
C GLN A 59 -1.17 7.65 19.45
N LEU A 60 -0.62 8.37 18.47
CA LEU A 60 -0.73 9.82 18.34
C LEU A 60 -1.91 10.23 17.44
N LEU A 61 -2.17 9.46 16.39
CA LEU A 61 -3.17 9.78 15.36
C LEU A 61 -4.39 8.84 15.45
N PRO A 62 -5.57 9.32 15.90
CA PRO A 62 -6.70 8.47 16.33
C PRO A 62 -7.24 7.46 15.33
N PHE A 63 -7.07 7.70 14.02
CA PHE A 63 -7.62 6.84 12.96
C PHE A 63 -6.54 6.11 12.16
N CYS A 64 -5.27 6.20 12.57
CA CYS A 64 -4.21 5.40 11.98
C CYS A 64 -4.28 3.97 12.51
N HIS A 65 -4.07 3.01 11.62
CA HIS A 65 -3.96 1.61 11.99
C HIS A 65 -2.62 1.36 12.71
N PRO A 66 -2.56 0.43 13.67
CA PRO A 66 -1.28 -0.10 14.12
C PRO A 66 -0.67 -0.93 12.98
N LEU A 67 0.55 -0.58 12.56
CA LEU A 67 1.25 -1.24 11.45
C LEU A 67 2.51 -1.96 11.94
N GLY A 68 2.81 -3.12 11.35
CA GLY A 68 4.15 -3.72 11.45
C GLY A 68 5.21 -2.88 10.74
N PHE A 69 6.49 -3.12 10.97
CA PHE A 69 7.57 -2.41 10.26
C PHE A 69 8.67 -3.39 9.86
N GLN A 70 9.16 -3.29 8.62
CA GLN A 70 10.39 -3.98 8.20
C GLN A 70 11.60 -3.05 8.25
N HIS A 71 11.39 -1.75 8.04
CA HIS A 71 12.45 -0.77 8.11
C HIS A 71 11.91 0.63 8.43
N VAL A 72 12.62 1.35 9.29
CA VAL A 72 12.40 2.76 9.60
C VAL A 72 13.77 3.41 9.66
N GLU A 73 13.96 4.45 8.86
CA GLU A 73 15.19 5.24 8.80
C GLU A 73 14.85 6.72 8.95
N VAL A 74 15.70 7.44 9.68
CA VAL A 74 15.67 8.90 9.77
C VAL A 74 17.07 9.42 9.53
N ASP A 75 17.19 10.28 8.52
CA ASP A 75 18.42 10.97 8.19
C ASP A 75 18.31 12.46 8.47
N LEU A 76 19.38 13.03 8.99
CA LEU A 76 19.48 14.46 9.31
C LEU A 76 20.65 15.05 8.55
N GLN A 77 20.39 16.08 7.76
CA GLN A 77 21.39 16.75 6.95
C GLN A 77 21.54 18.19 7.40
N VAL A 78 22.75 18.52 7.84
CA VAL A 78 23.09 19.88 8.26
C VAL A 78 23.22 20.78 7.04
N ARG A 79 22.62 21.97 7.11
CA ARG A 79 22.67 23.06 6.12
C ARG A 79 23.13 24.34 6.79
N GLU A 80 23.47 25.35 5.99
CA GLU A 80 23.91 26.65 6.52
C GLU A 80 22.83 27.34 7.37
N ASP A 81 21.55 27.21 6.98
CA ASP A 81 20.43 27.86 7.64
C ASP A 81 19.63 26.97 8.60
N GLY A 82 20.07 25.72 8.83
CA GLY A 82 19.30 24.78 9.65
C GLY A 82 19.65 23.31 9.46
N ILE A 83 18.69 22.45 9.81
CA ILE A 83 18.80 21.00 9.66
C ILE A 83 17.60 20.51 8.86
N GLU A 84 17.87 19.74 7.81
CA GLU A 84 16.87 18.99 7.05
C GLU A 84 16.71 17.60 7.67
N ALA A 85 15.48 17.12 7.75
CA ALA A 85 15.13 15.79 8.22
C ALA A 85 14.41 15.03 7.11
N PHE A 86 14.88 13.82 6.85
CA PHE A 86 14.29 12.87 5.92
C PHE A 86 13.89 11.61 6.68
N SER A 87 12.78 11.00 6.31
CA SER A 87 12.41 9.69 6.80
C SER A 87 12.12 8.74 5.65
N PHE A 88 12.37 7.45 5.88
CA PHE A 88 11.95 6.37 5.01
C PHE A 88 11.35 5.25 5.86
N VAL A 89 10.13 4.86 5.51
CA VAL A 89 9.39 3.79 6.18
C VAL A 89 9.01 2.74 5.16
N LYS A 90 9.22 1.47 5.50
CA LYS A 90 8.94 0.33 4.64
C LYS A 90 8.34 -0.82 5.42
N GLY A 91 7.30 -1.42 4.85
CA GLY A 91 6.81 -2.69 5.33
C GLY A 91 5.77 -3.38 4.44
N ILE A 92 5.31 -4.55 4.87
CA ILE A 92 4.29 -5.35 4.19
C ILE A 92 2.97 -5.18 4.94
N GLU A 93 2.08 -4.34 4.41
CA GLU A 93 0.83 -3.98 5.10
C GLU A 93 -0.36 -3.75 4.17
N ARG A 94 -1.55 -3.63 4.77
CA ARG A 94 -2.83 -3.39 4.07
C ARG A 94 -3.08 -1.91 3.75
N THR A 95 -2.37 -1.01 4.41
CA THR A 95 -2.44 0.45 4.23
C THR A 95 -1.04 1.07 4.22
N GLY A 96 -0.91 2.27 3.67
CA GLY A 96 0.37 2.96 3.48
C GLY A 96 0.97 3.52 4.78
N TYR A 97 2.24 3.93 4.69
CA TYR A 97 3.06 4.46 5.78
C TYR A 97 3.24 5.98 5.72
N GLU A 98 2.35 6.69 5.00
CA GLU A 98 2.47 8.15 4.83
C GLU A 98 2.54 8.87 6.18
N MET A 99 1.70 8.44 7.12
CA MET A 99 1.62 9.07 8.44
C MET A 99 2.83 8.72 9.31
N GLU A 100 3.37 7.51 9.21
CA GLU A 100 4.56 7.10 9.95
C GLU A 100 5.79 7.88 9.48
N ALA A 101 5.93 8.09 8.16
CA ALA A 101 7.01 8.89 7.59
C ALA A 101 6.91 10.36 8.03
N LEU A 102 5.73 10.97 7.93
CA LEU A 102 5.49 12.36 8.34
C LEU A 102 5.69 12.56 9.85
N THR A 103 5.24 11.60 10.66
CA THR A 103 5.39 11.65 12.12
C THR A 103 6.86 11.52 12.52
N ALA A 104 7.64 10.65 11.86
CA ALA A 104 9.08 10.53 12.11
C ALA A 104 9.82 11.85 11.90
N VAL A 105 9.56 12.53 10.78
CA VAL A 105 10.14 13.85 10.49
C VAL A 105 9.70 14.86 11.55
N SER A 106 8.41 14.92 11.85
CA SER A 106 7.85 15.88 12.81
C SER A 106 8.48 15.72 14.19
N VAL A 107 8.57 14.49 14.69
CA VAL A 107 9.14 14.19 16.01
C VAL A 107 10.65 14.45 16.04
N ALA A 108 11.38 14.14 14.96
CA ALA A 108 12.81 14.47 14.87
C ALA A 108 13.02 15.99 14.96
N LEU A 109 12.28 16.79 14.20
CA LEU A 109 12.39 18.25 14.20
C LEU A 109 11.95 18.87 15.54
N LEU A 110 10.89 18.35 16.16
CA LEU A 110 10.47 18.75 17.51
C LEU A 110 11.53 18.42 18.57
N THR A 111 12.29 17.34 18.38
CA THR A 111 13.39 16.96 19.28
C THR A 111 14.56 17.93 19.15
N ILE A 112 14.92 18.32 17.93
CA ILE A 112 15.91 19.40 17.70
C ILE A 112 15.45 20.67 18.41
N TYR A 113 14.18 21.04 18.24
CA TYR A 113 13.61 22.21 18.90
C TYR A 113 13.72 22.10 20.43
N ASP A 114 13.28 21.00 21.03
CA ASP A 114 13.33 20.81 22.48
C ASP A 114 14.76 20.91 23.04
N MET A 115 15.72 20.33 22.31
CA MET A 115 17.12 20.30 22.73
C MET A 115 17.82 21.65 22.60
N CYS A 116 17.39 22.48 21.66
CA CYS A 116 18.04 23.76 21.34
C CYS A 116 17.30 25.01 21.83
N LYS A 117 16.03 24.92 22.28
CA LYS A 117 15.20 26.09 22.65
C LYS A 117 15.79 27.02 23.73
N GLY A 118 16.73 26.53 24.54
CA GLY A 118 17.45 27.37 25.52
C GLY A 118 18.56 28.23 24.91
N LEU A 119 19.06 27.86 23.73
CA LEU A 119 20.03 28.62 22.95
C LEU A 119 19.35 29.46 21.86
N ASP A 120 18.21 28.96 21.36
CA ASP A 120 17.48 29.55 20.25
C ASP A 120 15.98 29.34 20.36
N ASP A 121 15.26 30.33 20.85
CA ASP A 121 13.80 30.30 20.97
C ASP A 121 13.08 30.68 19.66
N GLY A 122 13.80 31.23 18.68
CA GLY A 122 13.26 31.71 17.40
C GLY A 122 13.28 30.68 16.27
N MET A 123 13.58 29.40 16.55
CA MET A 123 13.62 28.35 15.54
C MET A 123 12.25 28.16 14.85
N THR A 124 12.25 27.84 13.56
CA THR A 124 11.03 27.54 12.79
C THR A 124 11.09 26.17 12.15
N ILE A 125 10.05 25.37 12.35
CA ILE A 125 9.87 24.10 11.64
C ILE A 125 9.08 24.38 10.36
N GLU A 126 9.61 23.94 9.22
CA GLU A 126 9.12 24.30 7.89
C GLU A 126 8.99 23.05 6.99
N GLU A 127 8.13 23.16 5.98
CA GLU A 127 8.07 22.25 4.82
C GLU A 127 7.89 20.75 5.11
N ILE A 128 7.21 20.38 6.21
CA ILE A 128 6.87 18.97 6.46
C ILE A 128 5.93 18.47 5.36
N LYS A 129 6.41 17.53 4.54
CA LYS A 129 5.68 17.00 3.38
C LYS A 129 6.10 15.57 3.04
N LEU A 130 5.20 14.85 2.37
CA LEU A 130 5.49 13.55 1.78
C LEU A 130 6.21 13.78 0.44
N LEU A 131 7.34 13.10 0.24
CA LEU A 131 8.11 13.15 -1.01
C LEU A 131 7.62 12.09 -2.00
N GLU A 132 7.47 10.85 -1.53
CA GLU A 132 7.03 9.73 -2.35
C GLU A 132 6.34 8.68 -1.49
N LYS A 133 5.52 7.85 -2.14
CA LYS A 133 5.00 6.62 -1.58
C LYS A 133 4.85 5.55 -2.65
N SER A 134 4.93 4.30 -2.24
CA SER A 134 4.70 3.16 -3.12
C SER A 134 3.88 2.07 -2.41
N GLY A 135 3.26 1.20 -3.20
CA GLY A 135 2.47 0.05 -2.77
C GLY A 135 0.95 0.26 -2.84
N GLY A 136 0.21 -0.84 -2.72
CA GLY A 136 -1.24 -0.88 -2.84
C GLY A 136 -1.77 -0.88 -4.28
N LYS A 137 -3.10 -0.74 -4.42
CA LYS A 137 -3.84 -0.97 -5.67
C LYS A 137 -3.36 -0.12 -6.85
N SER A 138 -2.91 1.11 -6.59
CA SER A 138 -2.51 2.07 -7.63
C SER A 138 -1.21 1.72 -8.35
N GLN A 139 -0.39 0.81 -7.80
CA GLN A 139 0.90 0.47 -8.42
C GLN A 139 0.87 -0.84 -9.22
N TRP A 140 0.01 -1.79 -8.85
CA TRP A 140 -0.04 -3.11 -9.47
C TRP A 140 -1.27 -3.33 -10.35
N GLY A 141 -2.30 -2.50 -10.19
CA GLY A 141 -3.53 -2.62 -10.95
C GLY A 141 -3.44 -1.99 -12.33
N LYS A 142 -3.83 -2.74 -13.36
CA LYS A 142 -4.03 -2.23 -14.72
C LYS A 142 -5.51 -2.28 -15.09
N THR A 143 -5.93 -1.33 -15.93
CA THR A 143 -7.24 -1.38 -16.57
C THR A 143 -7.32 -2.53 -17.56
N LEU A 144 -8.53 -2.92 -17.94
CA LEU A 144 -8.81 -3.85 -19.04
C LEU A 144 -9.07 -3.13 -20.38
N LYS A 145 -8.73 -1.84 -20.50
CA LYS A 145 -8.85 -1.07 -21.74
C LYS A 145 -8.14 -1.79 -22.89
N GLY A 146 -8.78 -1.90 -24.05
CA GLY A 146 -8.27 -2.66 -25.19
C GLY A 146 -8.55 -4.17 -25.13
N LYS A 147 -9.22 -4.67 -24.08
CA LYS A 147 -9.48 -6.11 -23.87
C LYS A 147 -10.97 -6.43 -23.95
N ARG A 148 -11.28 -7.60 -24.53
CA ARG A 148 -12.59 -8.24 -24.51
C ARG A 148 -12.60 -9.33 -23.45
N VAL A 149 -13.57 -9.26 -22.55
CA VAL A 149 -13.70 -10.18 -21.41
C VAL A 149 -14.92 -11.05 -21.63
N LEU A 150 -14.75 -12.37 -21.68
CA LEU A 150 -15.84 -13.33 -21.66
C LEU A 150 -16.19 -13.66 -20.20
N VAL A 151 -17.48 -13.66 -19.87
CA VAL A 151 -17.99 -14.05 -18.55
C VAL A 151 -18.91 -15.26 -18.70
N GLN A 152 -18.59 -16.34 -17.99
CA GLN A 152 -19.37 -17.57 -17.89
C GLN A 152 -19.88 -17.73 -16.47
N ALA A 153 -21.05 -17.16 -16.20
CA ALA A 153 -21.72 -17.21 -14.91
C ALA A 153 -23.23 -17.01 -15.12
N GLU A 154 -24.02 -17.32 -14.09
CA GLU A 154 -25.49 -17.23 -14.15
C GLU A 154 -26.06 -16.35 -13.03
N GLY A 155 -27.28 -15.86 -13.25
CA GLY A 155 -28.08 -15.12 -12.25
C GLY A 155 -27.37 -13.90 -11.66
N GLU A 156 -27.53 -13.71 -10.35
CA GLU A 156 -26.96 -12.56 -9.62
C GLU A 156 -25.42 -12.50 -9.68
N VAL A 157 -24.75 -13.65 -9.85
CA VAL A 157 -23.29 -13.71 -9.90
C VAL A 157 -22.77 -13.12 -11.20
N LEU A 158 -23.46 -13.38 -12.33
CA LEU A 158 -23.15 -12.75 -13.61
C LEU A 158 -23.24 -11.22 -13.50
N GLU A 159 -24.33 -10.70 -12.96
CA GLU A 159 -24.53 -9.26 -12.77
C GLU A 159 -23.44 -8.63 -11.89
N LEU A 160 -23.05 -9.33 -10.81
CA LEU A 160 -21.98 -8.90 -9.92
C LEU A 160 -20.63 -8.81 -10.66
N ILE A 161 -20.23 -9.87 -11.38
CA ILE A 161 -18.98 -9.92 -12.13
C ILE A 161 -18.95 -8.79 -13.16
N THR A 162 -20.01 -8.64 -13.96
CA THR A 162 -20.10 -7.59 -14.99
C THR A 162 -19.98 -6.19 -14.37
N LYS A 163 -20.65 -5.91 -13.25
CA LYS A 163 -20.57 -4.63 -12.54
C LYS A 163 -19.15 -4.30 -12.07
N HIS A 164 -18.39 -5.29 -11.60
CA HIS A 164 -17.00 -5.08 -11.18
C HIS A 164 -16.06 -4.92 -12.39
N LEU A 165 -16.26 -5.69 -13.46
CA LEU A 165 -15.47 -5.57 -14.69
C LEU A 165 -15.65 -4.19 -15.35
N GLN A 166 -16.86 -3.62 -15.36
CA GLN A 166 -17.10 -2.26 -15.89
C GLN A 166 -16.18 -1.20 -15.27
N LYS A 167 -15.86 -1.32 -13.97
CA LYS A 167 -14.94 -0.40 -13.27
C LYS A 167 -13.50 -0.48 -13.79
N LEU A 168 -13.14 -1.61 -14.41
CA LEU A 168 -11.83 -1.83 -15.02
C LEU A 168 -11.77 -1.38 -16.48
N GLN A 169 -12.87 -0.85 -17.04
CA GLN A 169 -12.95 -0.27 -18.38
C GLN A 169 -12.54 -1.22 -19.54
N PRO A 170 -13.08 -2.46 -19.62
CA PRO A 170 -12.88 -3.30 -20.80
C PRO A 170 -13.57 -2.69 -22.02
N ASP A 171 -13.06 -3.00 -23.22
CA ASP A 171 -13.69 -2.57 -24.48
C ASP A 171 -15.04 -3.28 -24.70
N GLN A 172 -15.12 -4.54 -24.27
CA GLN A 172 -16.34 -5.34 -24.36
C GLN A 172 -16.41 -6.38 -23.25
N ILE A 173 -17.62 -6.58 -22.72
CA ILE A 173 -17.96 -7.72 -21.86
C ILE A 173 -18.90 -8.62 -22.67
N LEU A 174 -18.46 -9.85 -22.93
CA LEU A 174 -19.20 -10.88 -23.64
C LEU A 174 -19.83 -11.83 -22.61
N THR A 175 -21.12 -12.12 -22.75
CA THR A 175 -21.84 -13.06 -21.87
C THR A 175 -22.35 -14.31 -22.62
N GLN A 176 -22.18 -14.33 -23.95
CA GLN A 176 -22.47 -15.47 -24.80
C GLN A 176 -21.17 -16.14 -25.23
N LYS A 177 -21.24 -17.44 -25.53
CA LYS A 177 -20.08 -18.21 -26.02
C LYS A 177 -19.43 -17.49 -27.20
N SER A 178 -18.15 -17.19 -27.06
CA SER A 178 -17.34 -16.53 -28.07
C SER A 178 -15.90 -17.02 -27.94
N GLN A 179 -15.19 -17.16 -29.04
CA GLN A 179 -13.74 -17.39 -29.01
C GLN A 179 -12.95 -16.08 -29.07
N ASN A 180 -13.63 -14.96 -29.30
CA ASN A 180 -13.03 -13.65 -29.51
C ASN A 180 -12.86 -12.87 -28.19
N TYR A 181 -12.15 -13.45 -27.22
CA TYR A 181 -11.81 -12.84 -25.94
C TYR A 181 -10.31 -12.90 -25.67
N GLN A 182 -9.85 -12.08 -24.72
CA GLN A 182 -8.50 -12.14 -24.17
C GLN A 182 -8.48 -12.57 -22.70
N LEU A 183 -9.60 -12.42 -22.00
CA LEU A 183 -9.79 -12.85 -20.62
C LEU A 183 -11.11 -13.61 -20.49
N LEU A 184 -11.09 -14.78 -19.87
CA LEU A 184 -12.29 -15.50 -19.45
C LEU A 184 -12.40 -15.46 -17.92
N ILE A 185 -13.53 -14.97 -17.41
CA ILE A 185 -13.94 -15.14 -16.01
C ILE A 185 -15.08 -16.14 -15.98
N SER A 186 -14.91 -17.26 -15.26
CA SER A 186 -15.92 -18.32 -15.19
C SER A 186 -16.21 -18.72 -13.76
N THR A 187 -17.48 -19.02 -13.47
CA THR A 187 -17.87 -19.77 -12.27
C THR A 187 -18.21 -21.23 -12.58
N GLU A 188 -18.17 -21.59 -13.85
CA GLU A 188 -18.24 -22.96 -14.36
C GLU A 188 -16.83 -23.56 -14.47
N GLU A 189 -16.73 -24.88 -14.36
CA GLU A 189 -15.45 -25.59 -14.38
C GLU A 189 -14.69 -25.38 -15.71
N LEU A 190 -13.39 -25.06 -15.60
CA LEU A 190 -12.54 -24.75 -16.74
C LEU A 190 -11.57 -25.88 -17.03
N LYS A 191 -11.34 -26.14 -18.33
CA LYS A 191 -10.22 -26.97 -18.78
C LYS A 191 -9.04 -26.06 -19.11
N LEU A 192 -8.08 -26.00 -18.21
CA LEU A 192 -6.86 -25.21 -18.36
C LEU A 192 -5.74 -26.07 -18.94
N LYS A 193 -4.98 -25.50 -19.88
CA LYS A 193 -3.75 -26.12 -20.42
C LYS A 193 -2.59 -25.93 -19.44
N GLU A 194 -2.56 -24.79 -18.77
CA GLU A 194 -1.55 -24.39 -17.80
C GLU A 194 -2.23 -23.72 -16.61
N GLU A 195 -1.81 -24.04 -15.40
CA GLU A 195 -2.31 -23.43 -14.16
C GLU A 195 -1.22 -22.64 -13.45
N PHE A 196 -1.57 -21.43 -13.01
CA PHE A 196 -0.72 -20.54 -12.24
C PHE A 196 -0.89 -20.80 -10.74
N TYR A 197 -0.45 -21.97 -10.29
CA TYR A 197 -0.63 -22.46 -8.91
C TYR A 197 -0.19 -21.46 -7.83
N ALA A 198 0.95 -20.80 -8.00
CA ALA A 198 1.45 -19.83 -7.02
C ALA A 198 0.49 -18.64 -6.86
N LEU A 199 -0.01 -18.10 -7.97
CA LEU A 199 -0.95 -16.98 -7.96
C LEU A 199 -2.29 -17.39 -7.35
N GLY A 200 -2.83 -18.55 -7.76
CA GLY A 200 -4.05 -19.11 -7.18
C GLY A 200 -3.92 -19.34 -5.67
N THR A 201 -2.79 -19.86 -5.21
CA THR A 201 -2.52 -20.11 -3.77
C THR A 201 -2.56 -18.83 -2.95
N VAL A 202 -1.90 -17.75 -3.41
CA VAL A 202 -1.88 -16.45 -2.71
C VAL A 202 -3.29 -15.85 -2.60
N ILE A 203 -4.07 -15.92 -3.68
CA ILE A 203 -5.45 -15.44 -3.71
C ILE A 203 -6.29 -16.27 -2.74
N ASN A 204 -6.21 -17.60 -2.82
CA ASN A 204 -6.99 -18.51 -2.00
C ASN A 204 -6.66 -18.41 -0.52
N GLN A 205 -5.39 -18.20 -0.15
CA GLN A 205 -5.01 -17.95 1.24
C GLN A 205 -5.69 -16.69 1.80
N THR A 206 -5.76 -15.63 1.00
CA THR A 206 -6.44 -14.39 1.38
C THR A 206 -7.95 -14.59 1.49
N LEU A 207 -8.56 -15.23 0.49
CA LEU A 207 -10.00 -15.50 0.48
C LEU A 207 -10.40 -16.42 1.65
N PHE A 208 -9.62 -17.47 1.92
CA PHE A 208 -9.83 -18.37 3.04
C PHE A 208 -9.71 -17.65 4.39
N SER A 209 -8.78 -16.69 4.51
CA SER A 209 -8.65 -15.87 5.73
C SER A 209 -9.87 -14.99 5.99
N LEU A 210 -10.59 -14.58 4.94
CA LEU A 210 -11.81 -13.78 5.04
C LEU A 210 -13.07 -14.65 5.22
N PHE A 211 -13.13 -15.79 4.51
CA PHE A 211 -14.32 -16.66 4.45
C PHE A 211 -13.93 -18.14 4.63
N PRO A 212 -13.44 -18.55 5.81
CA PRO A 212 -12.92 -19.90 6.03
C PRO A 212 -13.99 -20.99 5.89
N SER A 213 -15.26 -20.62 6.11
CA SER A 213 -16.39 -21.54 5.98
C SER A 213 -16.93 -21.63 4.55
N SER A 214 -16.74 -20.59 3.73
CA SER A 214 -17.33 -20.49 2.39
C SER A 214 -16.40 -21.01 1.30
N VAL A 215 -15.08 -20.79 1.41
CA VAL A 215 -14.12 -21.20 0.37
C VAL A 215 -13.95 -22.73 0.36
N ARG A 216 -14.15 -23.35 -0.82
CA ARG A 216 -13.83 -24.77 -1.08
C ARG A 216 -12.80 -24.90 -2.20
N LYS A 217 -13.22 -24.80 -3.47
CA LYS A 217 -12.35 -24.79 -4.65
C LYS A 217 -11.61 -23.45 -4.78
N GLY A 218 -12.22 -22.35 -4.32
CA GLY A 218 -11.62 -21.01 -4.37
C GLY A 218 -11.47 -20.47 -5.80
N VAL A 219 -10.30 -19.94 -6.12
CA VAL A 219 -9.95 -19.33 -7.40
C VAL A 219 -8.83 -20.12 -8.06
N ILE A 220 -9.00 -20.42 -9.35
CA ILE A 220 -7.98 -21.07 -10.19
C ILE A 220 -7.70 -20.13 -11.36
N ILE A 221 -6.43 -19.89 -11.65
CA ILE A 221 -6.01 -19.00 -12.75
C ILE A 221 -5.06 -19.79 -13.63
N GLY A 222 -5.19 -19.62 -14.93
CA GLY A 222 -4.33 -20.28 -15.89
C GLY A 222 -4.53 -19.79 -17.31
N LYS A 223 -4.02 -20.57 -18.26
CA LYS A 223 -4.21 -20.36 -19.70
C LYS A 223 -5.03 -21.49 -20.31
N ASP A 224 -5.93 -21.15 -21.22
CA ASP A 224 -6.67 -22.15 -22.01
C ASP A 224 -5.79 -22.75 -23.13
N GLN A 225 -6.39 -23.57 -23.99
CA GLN A 225 -5.70 -24.21 -25.11
C GLN A 225 -5.10 -23.22 -26.11
N ASP A 226 -5.71 -22.03 -26.25
CA ASP A 226 -5.27 -20.95 -27.12
C ASP A 226 -4.26 -20.00 -26.43
N GLY A 227 -3.92 -20.26 -25.17
CA GLY A 227 -3.02 -19.41 -24.39
C GLY A 227 -3.67 -18.16 -23.78
N LYS A 228 -5.01 -18.06 -23.79
CA LYS A 228 -5.74 -16.91 -23.23
C LYS A 228 -5.89 -17.06 -21.73
N THR A 229 -5.77 -15.95 -21.00
CA THR A 229 -5.90 -15.93 -19.54
C THR A 229 -7.33 -16.28 -19.11
N CYS A 230 -7.44 -17.24 -18.20
CA CYS A 230 -8.69 -17.77 -17.70
C CYS A 230 -8.67 -17.77 -16.17
N VAL A 231 -9.76 -17.31 -15.57
CA VAL A 231 -9.96 -17.24 -14.12
C VAL A 231 -11.25 -17.97 -13.77
N TYR A 232 -11.12 -19.11 -13.12
CA TYR A 232 -12.22 -19.75 -12.42
C TYR A 232 -12.37 -19.12 -11.03
N ILE A 233 -13.59 -18.78 -10.66
CA ILE A 233 -13.96 -18.36 -9.31
C ILE A 233 -15.08 -19.27 -8.83
N GLU A 234 -14.95 -19.83 -7.64
CA GLU A 234 -16.02 -20.61 -7.01
C GLU A 234 -17.37 -19.87 -7.06
N PRO A 235 -18.48 -20.54 -7.43
CA PRO A 235 -19.81 -19.94 -7.60
C PRO A 235 -20.45 -19.54 -6.27
N SER A 236 -19.80 -18.63 -5.54
CA SER A 236 -20.26 -18.05 -4.29
C SER A 236 -20.19 -16.53 -4.41
N LYS A 237 -21.32 -15.86 -4.14
CA LYS A 237 -21.42 -14.40 -4.18
C LYS A 237 -20.39 -13.71 -3.29
N GLU A 238 -20.12 -14.28 -2.12
CA GLU A 238 -19.13 -13.79 -1.16
C GLU A 238 -17.72 -13.89 -1.73
N VAL A 239 -17.37 -15.05 -2.30
CA VAL A 239 -16.03 -15.32 -2.86
C VAL A 239 -15.78 -14.45 -4.09
N VAL A 240 -16.77 -14.32 -4.97
CA VAL A 240 -16.71 -13.45 -6.16
C VAL A 240 -16.52 -11.99 -5.76
N LEU A 241 -17.33 -11.49 -4.83
CA LEU A 241 -17.20 -10.12 -4.34
C LEU A 241 -15.80 -9.88 -3.74
N ALA A 242 -15.35 -10.77 -2.86
CA ALA A 242 -14.05 -10.69 -2.23
C ALA A 242 -12.89 -10.77 -3.23
N PHE A 243 -13.01 -11.61 -4.26
CA PHE A 243 -12.03 -11.67 -5.34
C PHE A 243 -11.92 -10.32 -6.05
N PHE A 244 -13.04 -9.74 -6.50
CA PHE A 244 -13.00 -8.48 -7.25
C PHE A 244 -12.55 -7.30 -6.40
N GLU A 245 -12.97 -7.23 -5.14
CA GLU A 245 -12.55 -6.16 -4.23
C GLU A 245 -11.05 -6.18 -3.94
N ASN A 246 -10.43 -7.35 -3.92
CA ASN A 246 -9.03 -7.50 -3.50
C ASN A 246 -8.06 -7.71 -4.65
N PHE A 247 -8.47 -8.42 -5.70
CA PHE A 247 -7.61 -8.86 -6.80
C PHE A 247 -8.11 -8.43 -8.17
N GLY A 248 -9.37 -7.98 -8.31
CA GLY A 248 -9.94 -7.62 -9.62
C GLY A 248 -9.10 -6.61 -10.42
N HIS A 249 -8.45 -5.65 -9.74
CA HIS A 249 -7.55 -4.69 -10.37
C HIS A 249 -6.29 -5.30 -11.02
N LEU A 250 -5.89 -6.51 -10.62
CA LEU A 250 -4.75 -7.23 -11.20
C LEU A 250 -5.09 -7.95 -12.51
N LEU A 251 -6.38 -8.09 -12.84
CA LEU A 251 -6.82 -8.78 -14.05
C LEU A 251 -6.19 -8.19 -15.32
N GLY A 252 -6.04 -6.85 -15.39
CA GLY A 252 -5.37 -6.21 -16.53
C GLY A 252 -3.90 -6.60 -16.65
N THR A 253 -3.23 -6.82 -15.53
CA THR A 253 -1.82 -7.23 -15.48
C THR A 253 -1.64 -8.64 -16.02
N TRP A 254 -2.51 -9.58 -15.63
CA TRP A 254 -2.43 -10.99 -16.06
C TRP A 254 -2.79 -11.23 -17.54
N VAL A 255 -3.38 -10.24 -18.21
CA VAL A 255 -3.79 -10.34 -19.63
C VAL A 255 -2.76 -9.67 -20.57
N ASP A 256 -1.80 -8.94 -20.01
CA ASP A 256 -0.71 -8.32 -20.75
C ASP A 256 0.57 -9.19 -20.77
N GLU A 257 0.57 -10.35 -20.09
CA GLU A 257 1.68 -11.32 -19.97
C GLU A 257 1.53 -12.55 -20.88
#